data_AF-A0ABD0P5I7-F1
#
_entry.id   AF-A0ABD0P5I7-F1
#
_cell.length_a   1.000
_cell.length_b   1.000
_cell.length_c   1.000
_cell.angle_alpha   90.00
_cell.angle_beta   90.00
_cell.angle_gamma   90.00
#
_symmetry.space_group_name_H-M   'P 1'
#
loop_
_entity.id
_entity.type
_entity.pdbx_description
1 polymer ?
#
loop_
_entity_poly.entity_id
_entity_poly.type
_entity_poly.pdbx_seq_one_letter_code
_entity_poly.pdbx_strand_id
1 'polypeptide(L)' 'TTMVVAYLMTVTNYGWEECLTAVKAVRSFVGPNYGFQQQLQEFQMKQVSE' A
#
# COMPACT_ATOMS: atom_id res chain seq x y z
N THR A 1 1.70 -8.47 -3.98
CA THR A 1 0.74 -7.53 -3.36
C THR A 1 1.45 -6.33 -2.77
N THR A 2 2.35 -6.50 -1.78
CA THR A 2 3.05 -5.37 -1.12
C THR A 2 3.74 -4.40 -2.09
N MET A 3 4.55 -4.91 -3.04
CA MET A 3 5.21 -4.05 -4.04
C MET A 3 4.22 -3.31 -4.94
N VAL A 4 3.10 -3.95 -5.32
CA VAL A 4 2.06 -3.32 -6.15
C VAL A 4 1.37 -2.20 -5.37
N VAL A 5 1.08 -2.43 -4.08
CA VAL A 5 0.51 -1.40 -3.18
C VAL A 5 1.49 -0.22 -3.07
N ALA A 6 2.77 -0.47 -2.77
CA ALA A 6 3.78 0.58 -2.67
C ALA A 6 4.00 1.36 -3.98
N TYR A 7 3.94 0.68 -5.12
CA TYR A 7 4.00 1.33 -6.43
C TYR A 7 2.81 2.28 -6.62
N LEU A 8 1.58 1.81 -6.37
CA LEU A 8 0.38 2.64 -6.47
C LEU A 8 0.44 3.85 -5.55
N MET A 9 0.94 3.69 -4.32
CA MET A 9 1.17 4.81 -3.40
C MET A 9 2.16 5.84 -3.94
N THR A 10 3.11 5.43 -4.79
CA THR A 10 4.14 6.34 -5.34
C THR A 10 3.66 7.08 -6.60
N VAL A 11 2.80 6.45 -7.40
CA VAL A 11 2.31 7.03 -8.66
C VAL A 11 0.91 7.66 -8.53
N THR A 12 0.33 7.65 -7.34
CA THR A 12 -0.96 8.28 -7.00
C THR A 12 -0.86 8.99 -5.65
N ASN A 13 -1.88 9.74 -5.26
CA ASN A 13 -1.95 10.39 -3.96
C ASN A 13 -2.70 9.55 -2.90
N TYR A 14 -2.84 8.25 -3.13
CA TYR A 14 -3.59 7.36 -2.25
C TYR A 14 -2.70 6.77 -1.15
N GLY A 15 -3.29 6.61 0.04
CA GLY A 15 -2.65 5.88 1.14
C GLY A 15 -2.56 4.37 0.89
N TRP A 16 -1.87 3.69 1.80
CA TRP A 16 -1.60 2.26 1.69
C TRP A 16 -2.88 1.42 1.80
N GLU A 17 -3.88 1.86 2.57
CA GLU A 17 -5.16 1.16 2.73
C GLU A 17 -6.04 1.30 1.48
N GLU A 18 -6.10 2.49 0.89
CA GLU A 18 -6.80 2.74 -0.37
C GLU A 18 -6.16 1.94 -1.52
N CYS A 19 -4.83 1.94 -1.60
CA CYS A 19 -4.08 1.14 -2.58
C CYS A 19 -4.30 -0.36 -2.37
N LEU A 20 -4.31 -0.85 -1.13
CA LEU A 20 -4.62 -2.25 -0.82
C LEU A 20 -6.05 -2.61 -1.22
N THR A 21 -7.01 -1.70 -1.00
CA THR A 21 -8.41 -1.89 -1.38
C THR A 21 -8.55 -1.98 -2.90
N ALA A 22 -7.87 -1.11 -3.66
CA ALA A 22 -7.83 -1.17 -5.12
C ALA A 22 -7.25 -2.51 -5.63
N VAL A 23 -6.19 -3.01 -5.00
CA VAL A 23 -5.62 -4.32 -5.36
C VAL A 23 -6.57 -5.47 -5.01
N LYS A 24 -7.33 -5.37 -3.91
CA LYS A 24 -8.34 -6.38 -3.52
C LYS A 24 -9.53 -6.43 -4.48
N ALA A 25 -9.89 -5.33 -5.13
CA ALA A 25 -10.95 -5.30 -6.14
C ALA A 25 -10.66 -6.21 -7.35
N VAL A 26 -9.37 -6.39 -7.70
CA VAL A 26 -8.94 -7.27 -8.81
C VAL A 26 -8.43 -8.64 -8.34
N ARG A 27 -8.00 -8.76 -7.07
CA ARG A 27 -7.54 -10.02 -6.47
C ARG A 27 -8.01 -10.11 -5.02
N SER A 28 -9.19 -10.66 -4.79
CA SER A 28 -9.91 -10.61 -3.50
C SER A 28 -9.18 -11.26 -2.32
N PHE A 29 -8.37 -12.30 -2.55
CA PHE A 29 -7.69 -13.07 -1.49
C PHE A 29 -6.25 -12.59 -1.20
N VAL A 30 -6.02 -11.26 -1.26
CA VAL A 30 -4.71 -10.67 -0.98
C VAL A 30 -4.67 -9.87 0.30
N GLY A 31 -3.60 -10.07 1.05
CA GLY A 31 -3.25 -9.27 2.20
C GLY A 31 -1.75 -9.36 2.44
N PRO A 32 -1.04 -8.24 2.59
CA PRO A 32 0.30 -8.26 3.18
C PRO A 32 0.22 -8.84 4.60
N ASN A 33 1.25 -9.57 5.02
CA ASN A 33 1.37 -9.96 6.43
C ASN A 33 1.55 -8.71 7.32
N TYR A 34 1.39 -8.87 8.64
CA TYR A 34 1.46 -7.76 9.59
C TYR A 34 2.75 -6.94 9.44
N GLY A 35 3.90 -7.58 9.27
CA GLY A 35 5.18 -6.90 9.06
C GLY A 35 5.19 -6.03 7.80
N PHE A 36 4.62 -6.51 6.70
CA PHE A 36 4.49 -5.72 5.48
C PHE A 36 3.45 -4.60 5.58
N GLN A 37 2.40 -4.77 6.39
CA GLN A 37 1.44 -3.68 6.67
C GLN A 37 2.14 -2.54 7.41
N GLN A 38 2.94 -2.86 8.44
CA GLN A 38 3.75 -1.87 9.16
C GLN A 38 4.72 -1.14 8.23
N GLN A 39 5.43 -1.88 7.36
CA GLN A 39 6.34 -1.28 6.38
C GLN A 39 5.62 -0.36 5.38
N LEU A 40 4.40 -0.69 4.96
CA LEU A 40 3.60 0.17 4.09
C LEU A 40 3.14 1.45 4.81
N GLN A 41 2.76 1.34 6.08
CA GLN A 41 2.42 2.49 6.92
C GLN A 41 3.63 3.42 7.13
N GLU A 42 4.80 2.87 7.45
CA GLU A 42 6.04 3.63 7.54
C GLU A 42 6.42 4.29 6.21
N PHE A 43 6.25 3.58 5.09
CA PHE A 43 6.50 4.11 3.75
C PHE A 43 5.60 5.32 3.44
N GLN A 44 4.30 5.23 3.78
CA GLN A 44 3.37 6.35 3.65
C GLN A 44 3.83 7.57 4.47
N MET A 45 4.21 7.36 5.74
CA MET A 45 4.67 8.48 6.58
C MET A 45 5.95 9.14 6.04
N LYS A 46 6.85 8.36 5.45
CA LYS A 46 8.09 8.88 4.84
C LYS A 46 7.82 9.68 3.56
N GLN A 47 6.84 9.30 2.74
CA GLN A 47 6.49 10.06 1.53
C GLN A 47 5.87 11.43 1.80
N VAL A 48 5.22 11.64 2.96
CA VAL A 48 4.66 12.96 3.33
C VAL A 48 5.76 13.98 3.68
N SER A 49 7.03 13.57 3.68
CA SER A 49 8.18 14.40 4.07
C SER A 49 8.91 15.10 2.92
N GLU A 50 8.37 15.09 1.69
CA GLU A 50 8.88 15.84 0.53
C GLU A 50 7.93 16.94 0.06
#